data_AF-A0A1X1UKB0-F1
#
_entry.id   AF-A0A1X1UKB0-F1
#
_cell.length_a   1.000
_cell.length_b   1.000
_cell.length_c   1.000
_cell.angle_alpha   90.00
_cell.angle_beta   90.00
_cell.angle_gamma   90.00
#
_symmetry.space_group_name_H-M   'P 1'
#
loop_
_entity.id
_entity.type
_entity.pdbx_description
1 polymer ?
#
loop_
_entity_poly.entity_id
_entity_poly.type
_entity_poly.pdbx_seq_one_letter_code
_entity_poly.pdbx_strand_id
1 'polypeptide(L)' 'MPVEALRSGDPITDVNGGGQHYIVLESKAVGESCVVLELESKANHQLRVIEMSFPAGYHVGRSPRRIL' A
#
# COMPACT_ATOMS: atom_id res chain seq x y z
N MET A 1 -7.18 -7.54 1.01
CA MET A 1 -7.05 -7.59 -0.46
C MET A 1 -5.62 -7.95 -0.80
N PRO A 2 -5.38 -8.83 -1.78
CA PRO A 2 -4.03 -9.19 -2.21
C PRO A 2 -3.33 -7.97 -2.83
N VAL A 3 -2.03 -7.83 -2.58
CA VAL A 3 -1.22 -6.69 -3.06
C VAL A 3 -1.16 -6.59 -4.59
N GLU A 4 -1.30 -7.71 -5.30
CA GLU A 4 -1.33 -7.80 -6.76
C GLU A 4 -2.58 -7.15 -7.38
N ALA A 5 -3.65 -7.03 -6.61
CA ALA A 5 -4.91 -6.45 -7.07
C ALA A 5 -4.96 -4.93 -6.88
N LEU A 6 -3.94 -4.34 -6.25
CA LEU A 6 -3.90 -2.91 -5.95
C LEU A 6 -3.68 -2.08 -7.21
N ARG A 7 -4.34 -0.92 -7.23
CA ARG A 7 -4.21 0.09 -8.28
C ARG A 7 -3.81 1.42 -7.66
N SER A 8 -3.20 2.27 -8.49
CA SER A 8 -2.95 3.66 -8.12
C SER A 8 -4.24 4.33 -7.61
N GLY A 9 -4.14 5.04 -6.50
CA GLY A 9 -5.25 5.67 -5.78
C GLY A 9 -5.97 4.79 -4.78
N ASP A 10 -5.63 3.50 -4.65
CA ASP A 10 -6.27 2.64 -3.63
C ASP A 10 -5.81 3.02 -2.22
N PRO A 11 -6.75 3.30 -1.30
CA PRO A 11 -6.43 3.51 0.10
C PRO A 11 -6.33 2.17 0.82
N ILE A 12 -5.18 1.90 1.44
CA ILE A 12 -4.91 0.62 2.12
C ILE A 12 -4.50 0.83 3.58
N THR A 13 -4.61 -0.23 4.36
CA THR A 13 -4.03 -0.34 5.71
C THR A 13 -3.13 -1.57 5.75
N ASP A 14 -1.88 -1.39 6.12
CA ASP A 14 -1.01 -2.53 6.41
C ASP A 14 -1.32 -3.09 7.81
N VAL A 15 -2.30 -3.99 7.86
CA VAL A 15 -2.81 -4.57 9.12
C VAL A 15 -1.76 -5.41 9.84
N ASN A 16 -0.81 -6.03 9.13
CA ASN A 16 0.26 -6.79 9.78
C ASN A 16 1.52 -5.93 10.02
N GLY A 17 1.67 -4.80 9.32
CA GLY A 17 2.69 -3.78 9.57
C GLY A 17 2.33 -2.73 10.62
N GLY A 18 1.47 -3.07 11.58
CA GLY A 18 1.11 -2.19 12.70
C GLY A 18 -0.01 -1.19 12.41
N GLY A 19 -0.81 -1.41 11.37
CA GLY A 19 -2.01 -0.62 11.08
C GLY A 19 -1.75 0.71 10.37
N GLN A 20 -0.62 0.84 9.69
CA GLN A 20 -0.28 2.06 8.95
C GLN A 20 -1.16 2.24 7.72
N HIS A 21 -1.51 3.49 7.43
CA HIS A 21 -2.39 3.86 6.31
C HIS A 21 -1.59 4.45 5.16
N TYR A 22 -1.93 4.04 3.93
CA TYR A 22 -1.26 4.48 2.71
C TYR A 22 -2.25 4.72 1.58
N ILE A 23 -1.87 5.57 0.63
CA ILE A 23 -2.44 5.59 -0.72
C ILE A 23 -1.44 4.93 -1.67
N VAL A 24 -1.90 3.97 -2.47
CA VAL A 24 -1.05 3.36 -3.51
C VAL A 24 -0.81 4.38 -4.61
N LEU A 25 0.45 4.66 -4.92
CA LEU A 25 0.85 5.53 -6.04
C LEU A 25 1.16 4.69 -7.28
N GLU A 26 1.95 3.62 -7.11
CA GLU A 26 2.31 2.67 -8.15
C GLU A 26 2.37 1.24 -7.58
N SER A 27 2.14 0.25 -8.45
CA SER A 27 2.25 -1.17 -8.13
C SER A 27 2.99 -1.89 -9.24
N LYS A 28 4.04 -2.62 -8.89
CA LYS A 28 4.85 -3.41 -9.82
C LYS A 28 5.08 -4.82 -9.28
N ALA A 29 4.60 -5.82 -10.02
CA ALA A 29 5.00 -7.20 -9.78
C ALA A 29 6.45 -7.41 -10.22
N VAL A 30 7.27 -8.00 -9.36
CA VAL A 30 8.66 -8.36 -9.62
C VAL A 30 8.76 -9.89 -9.58
N GLY A 31 8.58 -10.49 -10.76
CA GLY A 31 8.41 -11.95 -10.87
C GLY A 31 7.09 -12.42 -10.26
N GLU A 32 7.06 -13.67 -9.79
CA GLU A 32 5.86 -14.29 -9.22
C GLU A 32 5.79 -14.22 -7.69
N SER A 33 6.86 -13.78 -7.02
CA SER A 33 7.00 -13.88 -5.56
C SER A 33 6.91 -12.54 -4.81
N CYS A 34 6.93 -11.41 -5.52
CA CYS A 34 7.05 -10.10 -4.89
C CYS A 34 6.26 -9.04 -5.65
N VAL A 35 5.64 -8.13 -4.90
CA VAL A 35 5.05 -6.88 -5.40
C VAL A 35 5.72 -5.71 -4.71
N VAL A 36 6.25 -4.78 -5.49
CA VAL A 36 6.77 -3.50 -5.01
C VAL A 36 5.68 -2.46 -5.18
N LEU A 37 5.37 -1.75 -4.09
CA LEU A 37 4.42 -0.64 -4.07
C LEU A 37 5.14 0.67 -3.80
N GLU A 38 4.83 1.68 -4.60
CA GLU A 38 5.08 3.07 -4.21
C GLU A 38 3.85 3.55 -3.45
N LEU A 39 4.07 4.11 -2.26
CA LEU A 39 3.02 4.45 -1.31
C LEU A 39 3.18 5.90 -0.84
N GLU A 40 2.07 6.64 -0.85
CA GLU A 40 1.97 7.88 -0.09
C GLU A 40 1.64 7.54 1.36
N SER A 41 2.47 7.99 2.28
CA SER A 41 2.24 7.92 3.73
C SER A 41 2.12 9.31 4.32
N LYS A 42 1.15 9.50 5.22
CA LYS A 42 1.00 10.72 6.01
C LYS A 42 1.44 10.45 7.45
N ALA A 43 2.61 10.95 7.82
CA ALA A 43 3.13 10.85 9.18
C ALA A 43 3.55 12.24 9.67
N ASN A 44 3.24 12.58 10.91
CA ASN A 44 3.63 13.85 11.53
C ASN A 44 3.23 15.09 10.70
N HIS A 45 2.01 15.10 10.15
CA HIS A 45 1.50 16.16 9.26
C HIS A 45 2.29 16.38 7.97
N GLN A 46 3.19 15.46 7.61
CA GLN A 46 3.94 15.49 6.37
C GLN A 46 3.51 14.33 5.47
N LEU A 47 3.41 14.62 4.17
CA LEU A 47 3.30 13.59 3.14
C LEU A 47 4.69 13.11 2.77
N ARG A 48 4.82 11.80 2.58
CA ARG A 48 6.05 11.13 2.17
C ARG A 48 5.71 10.07 1.14
N VAL A 49 6.58 9.94 0.15
CA VAL A 49 6.56 8.80 -0.77
C VAL A 49 7.55 7.77 -0.25
N ILE A 50 7.10 6.53 -0.11
CA ILE A 50 7.94 5.41 0.29
C ILE A 50 7.76 4.25 -0.68
N GLU A 51 8.81 3.49 -0.89
CA GLU A 51 8.77 2.23 -1.63
C GLU A 51 8.79 1.07 -0.62
N MET A 52 7.89 0.11 -0.80
CA MET A 52 7.82 -1.09 0.05
C MET A 52 7.61 -2.34 -0.80
N SER A 53 8.32 -3.41 -0.44
CA SER A 53 8.18 -4.73 -1.07
C SER A 53 7.32 -5.63 -0.20
N PHE A 54 6.37 -6.30 -0.82
CA PHE A 54 5.47 -7.25 -0.19
C PHE A 54 5.60 -8.61 -0.88
N PRO A 55 5.53 -9.74 -0.14
CA PRO A 55 5.45 -11.03 -0.76
C PRO A 55 4.16 -11.16 -1.57
N ALA A 56 4.20 -11.92 -2.66
CA ALA A 56 3.01 -12.27 -3.40
C ALA A 56 2.00 -12.99 -2.47
N GLY A 57 0.71 -12.69 -2.63
CA GLY A 57 -0.37 -13.15 -1.77
C GLY A 57 -0.47 -12.41 -0.44
N TYR A 58 0.39 -11.41 -0.16
CA TYR A 58 0.24 -10.58 1.04
C TYR A 58 -1.08 -9.83 1.04
N HIS A 59 -1.76 -9.80 2.18
CA HIS A 59 -3.06 -9.17 2.32
C HIS A 59 -2.99 -7.87 3.11
N VAL A 60 -3.49 -6.80 2.51
CA VAL A 60 -3.71 -5.51 3.17
C VAL A 60 -5.19 -5.27 3.44
N GLY A 61 -5.50 -4.45 4.44
CA GLY A 61 -6.83 -3.93 4.67
C GLY A 61 -7.19 -2.88 3.62
N ARG A 62 -8.48 -2.75 3.29
CA ARG A 62 -8.97 -1.59 2.54
C ARG A 62 -9.25 -0.48 3.55
N SER A 63 -8.58 0.65 3.41
CA SER A 63 -8.94 1.83 4.20
C SER A 63 -10.25 2.41 3.66
N PRO A 64 -11.21 2.80 4.51
CA PRO A 64 -12.35 3.57 4.03
C PRO A 64 -11.81 4.82 3.33
N ARG A 65 -12.30 5.12 2.11
CA ARG A 65 -12.02 6.39 1.42
C ARG A 65 -12.53 7.51 2.31
N ARG A 66 -11.69 8.05 3.19
CA ARG A 66 -11.92 9.36 3.74
C ARG A 66 -11.46 10.33 2.66
N ILE A 67 -12.42 10.69 1.81
CA ILE A 67 -12.33 11.92 1.02
C ILE A 67 -12.11 13.01 2.08
N LEU A 68 -10.91 13.57 2.12
CA LEU A 68 -10.62 14.79 2.87
C LEU A 68 -11.32 15.97 2.20
#